data_AF-A0A382SEN3-F1
#
_entry.id   AF-A0A382SEN3-F1
#
_cell.length_a   1.000
_cell.length_b   1.000
_cell.length_c   1.000
_cell.angle_alpha   90.00
_cell.angle_beta   90.00
_cell.angle_gamma   90.00
#
_symmetry.space_group_name_H-M   'P 1'
#
loop_
_entity.id
_entity.type
_entity.pdbx_description
1 polymer ?
#
loop_
_entity_poly.entity_id
_entity_poly.type
_entity_poly.pdbx_seq_one_letter_code
_entity_poly.pdbx_strand_id
1 'polypeptide(L)'
;MYTISQIAETINGNIDGNPELPIMGVCDLKQSRSGYLSYIISEKFEDLFQQSKARAILVSNDFNIDRGNKTLIYVDDPAISIIDVIKLFHPEEPPLENIHSSAIISPTAKIG
;
A
#
# COMPACT_ATOMS: atom_id res chain seq x y z
N MET A 1 -8.16 -8.30 -3.63
CA MET A 1 -7.14 -9.13 -2.93
C MET A 1 -6.02 -9.35 -3.92
N TYR A 2 -4.77 -9.19 -3.48
CA TYR A 2 -3.57 -9.35 -4.30
C TYR A 2 -2.56 -10.24 -3.60
N THR A 3 -1.71 -10.94 -4.34
CA THR A 3 -0.56 -11.65 -3.77
C THR A 3 0.62 -10.72 -3.55
N ILE A 4 1.59 -11.12 -2.73
CA ILE A 4 2.82 -10.36 -2.54
C ILE A 4 3.58 -10.17 -3.86
N SER A 5 3.60 -11.17 -4.75
CA SER A 5 4.18 -11.01 -6.09
C SER A 5 3.55 -9.88 -6.90
N GLN A 6 2.22 -9.80 -6.93
CA GLN A 6 1.50 -8.77 -7.70
C GLN A 6 1.77 -7.36 -7.13
N ILE A 7 1.81 -7.25 -5.79
CA ILE A 7 2.11 -5.99 -5.12
C ILE A 7 3.56 -5.58 -5.41
N ALA A 8 4.51 -6.50 -5.26
CA ALA A 8 5.93 -6.25 -5.49
C ALA A 8 6.21 -5.85 -6.94
N GLU A 9 5.57 -6.51 -7.92
CA GLU A 9 5.67 -6.13 -9.34
C GLU A 9 5.15 -4.70 -9.58
N THR A 10 4.04 -4.32 -8.94
CA THR A 10 3.44 -2.99 -9.09
C THR A 10 4.35 -1.87 -8.56
N ILE A 11 5.05 -2.12 -7.44
CA ILE A 11 5.91 -1.14 -6.78
C ILE A 11 7.41 -1.34 -7.08
N ASN A 12 7.73 -2.23 -8.01
CA ASN A 12 9.10 -2.64 -8.37
C ASN A 12 9.97 -3.02 -7.15
N GLY A 13 9.39 -3.77 -6.21
CA GLY A 13 10.02 -4.19 -4.97
C GLY A 13 10.55 -5.63 -4.99
N ASN A 14 11.51 -5.91 -4.12
CA ASN A 14 12.11 -7.25 -3.97
C ASN A 14 11.50 -8.00 -2.78
N ILE A 15 11.16 -9.27 -2.97
CA ILE A 15 10.45 -10.07 -1.95
C ILE A 15 11.44 -10.90 -1.13
N ASP A 16 11.27 -10.90 0.19
CA ASP A 16 11.86 -11.89 1.11
C ASP A 16 10.76 -12.52 1.97
N GLY A 17 10.50 -13.81 1.76
CA GLY A 17 9.43 -14.55 2.42
C GLY A 17 8.51 -15.23 1.42
N ASN A 18 7.19 -15.18 1.65
CA ASN A 18 6.21 -15.91 0.84
C ASN A 18 5.58 -15.01 -0.26
N PRO A 19 5.93 -15.19 -1.55
CA PRO A 19 5.35 -14.43 -2.66
C PRO A 19 3.85 -14.67 -2.89
N GLU A 20 3.33 -15.83 -2.50
CA GLU A 20 1.94 -16.24 -2.71
C GLU A 20 1.00 -15.80 -1.58
N LEU A 21 1.51 -15.14 -0.54
CA LEU A 21 0.72 -14.68 0.60
C LEU A 21 -0.39 -13.72 0.12
N PRO A 22 -1.67 -14.03 0.35
CA PRO A 22 -2.77 -13.14 -0.05
C PRO A 22 -2.89 -11.94 0.90
N ILE A 23 -3.06 -10.76 0.31
CA ILE A 23 -3.22 -9.47 0.97
C ILE A 23 -4.57 -8.85 0.60
N MET A 24 -5.32 -8.44 1.62
CA MET A 24 -6.66 -7.89 1.51
C MET A 24 -6.68 -6.36 1.45
N GLY A 25 -5.62 -5.70 1.93
CA GLY A 25 -5.49 -4.26 1.93
C GLY A 25 -4.25 -3.80 2.68
N VAL A 26 -4.21 -2.50 3.01
CA VAL A 26 -3.13 -1.89 3.79
C VAL A 26 -3.59 -1.56 5.22
N CYS A 27 -2.66 -1.50 6.17
CA CYS A 27 -2.92 -1.13 7.56
C CYS A 27 -1.73 -0.40 8.20
N ASP A 28 -2.01 0.38 9.24
CA ASP A 28 -0.98 1.00 10.08
C ASP A 28 -0.21 -0.05 10.89
N LEU A 29 1.08 0.19 11.13
CA LEU A 29 1.96 -0.75 11.84
C LEU A 29 1.45 -1.03 13.27
N LYS A 30 0.92 -0.02 13.96
CA LYS A 30 0.39 -0.13 15.33
C LYS A 30 -0.97 -0.82 15.37
N GLN A 31 -1.82 -0.60 14.36
CA GLN A 31 -3.15 -1.20 14.25
C GLN A 31 -3.18 -2.36 13.25
N SER A 32 -2.09 -3.11 13.21
CA SER A 32 -1.85 -4.13 12.20
C SER A 32 -2.81 -5.31 12.30
N ARG A 33 -3.14 -5.88 11.14
CA ARG A 33 -4.08 -6.99 11.00
C ARG A 33 -3.46 -8.10 10.16
N SER A 34 -3.75 -9.35 10.52
CA SER A 34 -3.37 -10.49 9.68
C SER A 34 -4.08 -10.38 8.33
N GLY A 35 -3.35 -10.65 7.24
CA GLY A 35 -3.85 -10.53 5.87
C GLY A 35 -3.78 -9.12 5.28
N TYR A 36 -3.19 -8.14 5.99
CA TYR A 36 -2.96 -6.79 5.49
C TYR A 36 -1.45 -6.51 5.39
N LEU A 37 -1.10 -5.64 4.45
CA LEU A 37 0.25 -5.10 4.28
C LEU A 37 0.43 -3.88 5.18
N SER A 38 1.59 -3.73 5.80
CA SER A 38 1.98 -2.50 6.49
C SER A 38 3.31 -1.98 5.95
N TYR A 39 3.83 -0.89 6.53
CA TYR A 39 5.15 -0.35 6.17
C TYR A 39 5.88 0.16 7.40
N ILE A 40 7.20 0.26 7.30
CA ILE A 40 8.07 0.86 8.31
C ILE A 40 9.13 1.72 7.60
N ILE A 41 9.40 2.89 8.15
CA ILE A 41 10.30 3.90 7.57
C ILE A 41 11.62 4.04 8.34
N SER A 42 11.71 3.42 9.51
CA SER A 42 12.91 3.51 10.35
C SER A 42 12.96 2.36 11.34
N GLU A 43 14.17 1.82 11.53
CA GLU A 43 14.47 0.78 12.52
C GLU A 43 14.17 1.21 13.96
N LYS A 44 14.01 2.52 14.23
CA LYS A 44 13.54 3.03 15.53
C LYS A 44 12.17 2.46 15.96
N PHE A 45 11.41 1.90 15.03
CA PHE A 45 10.13 1.24 15.28
C PHE A 45 10.24 -0.29 15.30
N GLU A 46 11.43 -0.85 15.55
CA GLU A 46 11.67 -2.31 15.66
C GLU A 46 10.68 -3.00 16.60
N ASP A 47 10.44 -2.44 17.80
CA ASP A 47 9.48 -3.00 18.75
C ASP A 47 8.08 -3.14 18.15
N LEU A 48 7.64 -2.12 17.39
CA LEU A 48 6.35 -2.15 16.69
C LEU A 48 6.36 -3.16 15.54
N PHE A 49 7.47 -3.25 14.80
CA PHE A 49 7.65 -4.25 13.75
C PHE A 49 7.53 -5.68 14.30
N GLN A 50 8.19 -5.97 15.41
CA GLN A 50 8.14 -7.29 16.02
C GLN A 50 6.74 -7.64 16.54
N GLN A 51 6.08 -6.69 17.22
CA GLN A 51 4.73 -6.85 17.76
C GLN A 51 3.62 -6.83 16.70
N SER A 52 3.92 -6.33 15.50
CA SER A 52 2.95 -6.20 14.41
C SER A 52 2.35 -7.56 14.02
N LYS A 53 1.03 -7.56 13.86
CA LYS A 53 0.24 -8.70 13.34
C LYS A 53 0.20 -8.74 11.81
N ALA A 54 0.76 -7.73 11.14
CA ALA A 54 0.87 -7.72 9.69
C ALA A 54 1.82 -8.85 9.27
N ARG A 55 1.38 -9.67 8.31
CA ARG A 55 2.19 -10.77 7.78
C ARG A 55 3.12 -10.33 6.66
N ALA A 56 2.88 -9.14 6.11
CA ALA A 56 3.71 -8.52 5.10
C ALA A 56 4.01 -7.06 5.45
N ILE A 57 5.25 -6.62 5.25
CA ILE A 57 5.70 -5.26 5.58
C ILE A 57 6.58 -4.71 4.46
N LEU A 58 6.30 -3.49 4.00
CA LEU A 58 7.19 -2.71 3.13
C LEU A 58 8.33 -2.12 3.97
N VAL A 59 9.56 -2.29 3.48
CA VAL A 59 10.78 -1.86 4.16
C VAL A 59 11.72 -1.20 3.16
N SER A 60 12.62 -0.35 3.65
CA SER A 60 13.66 0.25 2.80
C SER A 60 14.72 -0.79 2.44
N ASN A 61 15.43 -0.58 1.33
CA ASN A 61 16.48 -1.50 0.85
C ASN A 61 17.63 -1.72 1.86
N ASP A 62 17.82 -0.83 2.82
CA ASP A 62 18.82 -0.89 3.90
C ASP A 62 18.29 -1.48 5.22
N PHE A 63 17.03 -1.90 5.26
CA PHE A 63 16.40 -2.45 6.46
C PHE A 63 17.06 -3.76 6.90
N ASN A 64 17.50 -3.84 8.16
CA ASN A 64 18.34 -4.95 8.64
C ASN A 64 17.80 -5.64 9.92
N ILE A 65 16.52 -5.45 10.25
CA ILE A 65 15.88 -6.12 11.39
C ILE A 65 15.43 -7.54 10.99
N ASP A 66 15.61 -8.52 11.88
CA ASP A 66 15.16 -9.89 11.65
C ASP A 66 13.64 -9.96 11.43
N ARG A 67 13.25 -10.45 10.25
CA ARG A 67 11.83 -10.57 9.84
C ARG A 67 11.08 -11.69 10.55
N GLY A 68 11.77 -12.66 11.13
CA GLY A 68 11.16 -13.90 11.62
C GLY A 68 10.26 -14.55 10.56
N ASN A 69 8.96 -14.63 10.86
CA ASN A 69 7.97 -15.26 9.95
C ASN A 69 7.23 -14.26 9.03
N LYS A 70 7.59 -12.98 9.07
CA LYS A 70 6.98 -11.94 8.22
C LYS A 70 7.59 -12.02 6.81
N THR A 71 6.80 -11.62 5.82
CA THR A 71 7.26 -11.41 4.45
C THR A 71 7.59 -9.93 4.26
N LEU A 72 8.76 -9.62 3.72
CA LEU A 72 9.19 -8.25 3.45
C LEU A 72 9.14 -7.98 1.96
N ILE A 73 8.80 -6.73 1.62
CA ILE A 73 9.04 -6.19 0.27
C ILE A 73 9.97 -5.00 0.43
N TYR A 74 11.18 -5.14 -0.10
CA TYR A 74 12.21 -4.11 -0.09
C TYR A 74 11.99 -3.15 -1.26
N VAL A 75 11.98 -1.86 -0.96
CA VAL A 75 11.76 -0.75 -1.90
C VAL A 75 12.70 0.41 -1.57
N ASP A 76 12.85 1.36 -2.49
CA ASP A 76 13.66 2.56 -2.26
C ASP A 76 13.05 3.47 -1.19
N ASP A 77 11.72 3.69 -1.22
CA ASP A 77 11.00 4.51 -0.25
C ASP A 77 9.65 3.87 0.14
N PRO A 78 9.56 3.26 1.34
CA PRO A 78 8.33 2.62 1.82
C PRO A 78 7.13 3.57 1.93
N ALA A 79 7.35 4.85 2.21
CA ALA A 79 6.30 5.85 2.37
C ALA A 79 5.72 6.28 1.02
N ILE A 80 6.53 6.25 -0.05
CA ILE A 80 6.04 6.46 -1.42
C ILE A 80 5.37 5.19 -1.94
N SER A 81 6.03 4.04 -1.81
CA SER A 81 5.50 2.78 -2.34
C SER A 81 4.15 2.40 -1.74
N ILE A 82 3.89 2.70 -0.46
CA ILE A 82 2.58 2.41 0.16
C ILE A 82 1.44 3.20 -0.51
N ILE A 83 1.70 4.38 -1.09
CA ILE A 83 0.69 5.18 -1.81
C ILE A 83 0.24 4.40 -3.06
N ASP A 84 1.17 3.80 -3.79
CA ASP A 84 0.85 3.02 -4.98
C ASP A 84 0.16 1.71 -4.63
N VAL A 85 0.51 1.09 -3.50
CA VAL A 85 -0.28 -0.05 -2.98
C VAL A 85 -1.70 0.40 -2.59
N ILE A 86 -1.89 1.55 -1.97
CA ILE A 86 -3.23 2.07 -1.64
C ILE A 86 -4.07 2.21 -2.92
N LYS A 87 -3.51 2.81 -3.98
CA LYS A 87 -4.18 2.94 -5.28
C LYS A 87 -4.55 1.59 -5.89
N LEU A 88 -3.72 0.56 -5.69
CA LEU A 88 -4.00 -0.79 -6.17
C LEU A 88 -5.26 -1.40 -5.53
N PHE A 89 -5.52 -1.11 -4.25
CA PHE A 89 -6.72 -1.56 -3.52
C PHE A 89 -7.91 -0.60 -3.66
N HIS A 90 -7.65 0.67 -3.96
CA HIS A 90 -8.65 1.73 -4.11
C HIS A 90 -8.41 2.49 -5.43
N PRO A 91 -8.71 1.86 -6.58
CA PRO A 91 -8.58 2.54 -7.86
C PRO A 91 -9.51 3.77 -7.88
N GLU A 92 -9.03 4.90 -8.40
CA GLU A 92 -9.87 6.08 -8.58
C GLU A 92 -11.04 5.73 -9.48
N GLU A 93 -12.26 6.07 -9.03
CA GLU A 93 -13.41 6.04 -9.91
C GLU A 93 -13.22 7.12 -10.96
N PRO A 94 -13.41 6.81 -12.25
CA PRO A 94 -13.37 7.83 -13.28
C PRO A 94 -14.42 8.90 -12.94
N PRO A 95 -14.08 10.20 -13.11
CA PRO A 95 -15.04 11.26 -12.88
C PRO A 95 -16.27 11.00 -13.77
N LEU A 96 -17.46 11.19 -13.23
CA LEU A 96 -18.67 11.08 -14.02
C LEU A 96 -18.63 12.15 -15.12
N GLU A 97 -18.64 11.72 -16.37
CA GLU A 97 -18.60 12.61 -17.55
C GLU A 97 -19.94 13.35 -17.80
N ASN A 98 -20.82 13.40 -16.79
CA ASN A 98 -22.14 13.99 -16.89
C ASN A 98 -22.25 15.23 -16.01
N ILE A 99 -22.89 16.26 -16.54
CA ILE A 99 -23.37 17.38 -15.74
C ILE A 99 -24.58 16.90 -14.94
N HIS A 100 -24.48 16.89 -13.60
CA HIS A 100 -25.59 16.52 -12.73
C HIS A 100 -26.81 17.42 -12.98
N SER A 101 -28.03 16.89 -12.91
CA SER A 101 -29.26 17.63 -13.24
C SER A 101 -29.52 18.87 -12.37
N SER A 102 -28.89 18.94 -11.19
CA SER A 102 -28.94 20.09 -10.29
C SER A 102 -27.85 21.14 -10.53
N ALA A 103 -26.97 20.94 -11.52
CA ALA A 103 -25.89 21.87 -11.79
C ALA A 103 -26.42 23.19 -12.36
N ILE A 104 -25.98 24.31 -11.78
CA ILE A 104 -26.26 25.65 -12.31
C ILE A 104 -25.00 26.10 -13.04
N ILE A 105 -25.11 26.28 -14.35
CA ILE A 105 -24.00 26.70 -15.21
C ILE A 105 -24.29 28.10 -15.73
N SER A 106 -23.29 28.99 -15.68
CA SER A 106 -23.43 30.33 -16.24
C SER A 106 -23.82 30.26 -17.72
N PRO A 107 -24.79 31.06 -18.20
CA PRO A 107 -25.13 31.12 -19.62
C PRO A 107 -23.96 31.47 -20.55
N THR A 108 -22.92 32.10 -20.01
CA THR A 108 -21.71 32.50 -20.75
C THR A 108 -20.57 31.49 -20.68
N ALA A 109 -20.73 30.39 -19.92
CA ALA A 109 -19.71 29.37 -19.81
C ALA A 109 -19.57 28.58 -21.12
N LYS A 110 -18.34 28.20 -21.46
CA LYS A 110 -18.04 27.16 -22.44
C LYS A 110 -17.50 25.96 -21.69
N ILE A 111 -18.10 24.79 -21.92
CA ILE A 111 -17.67 23.52 -21.36
C ILE A 111 -17.16 22.67 -22.53
N GLY A 112 -15.89 22.24 -22.45
CA GLY A 112 -15.16 21.56 -23.53
C GLY A 112 -13.75 22.09 -23.70
#